data_AF-A0A965NVJ6-F1
#
_entry.id   AF-A0A965NVJ6-F1
#
_cell.length_a   1.000
_cell.length_b   1.000
_cell.length_c   1.000
_cell.angle_alpha   90.00
_cell.angle_beta   90.00
_cell.angle_gamma   90.00
#
_symmetry.space_group_name_H-M   'P 1'
#
loop_
_entity.id
_entity.type
_entity.pdbx_description
1 polymer ?
#
loop_
_entity_poly.entity_id
_entity_poly.type
_entity_poly.pdbx_seq_one_letter_code
_entity_poly.pdbx_strand_id
1 'polypeptide(L)'
;MVYSGAFKSTLPRANNSTNTSQIDALTTLRDYTAAALSATTNGTPIEYPFTAEESVKVIINQAAYSSYSAGSVSWTLSLEVSDAVAGTYKQVASIAPTVAAGAALNGQEVFLSGEQINKTVPNARFLRIVATKLSTAGNLTFGAYLVPSGC
;
A
#
# COMPACT_ATOMS: atom_id res chain seq x y z
N MET A 1 19.48 56.07 -15.99
CA MET A 1 18.66 55.75 -14.80
C MET A 1 18.11 54.35 -15.03
N VAL A 2 18.77 53.33 -14.49
CA VAL A 2 18.48 51.91 -14.77
C VAL A 2 17.61 51.37 -13.65
N TYR A 3 16.36 51.02 -13.94
CA TYR A 3 15.48 50.34 -12.97
C TYR A 3 15.91 48.87 -12.87
N SER A 4 16.67 48.55 -11.81
CA SER A 4 16.89 47.17 -11.35
C SER A 4 15.68 46.75 -10.51
N GLY A 5 14.68 46.15 -11.18
CA GLY A 5 13.56 45.52 -10.51
C GLY A 5 13.88 44.05 -10.25
N ALA A 6 14.28 43.71 -9.03
CA ALA A 6 14.32 42.33 -8.58
C ALA A 6 12.88 41.78 -8.57
N PHE A 7 12.57 40.89 -9.52
CA PHE A 7 11.33 40.13 -9.51
C PHE A 7 11.41 39.11 -8.36
N LYS A 8 11.03 39.52 -7.15
CA LYS A 8 10.79 38.59 -6.06
C LYS A 8 9.52 37.81 -6.40
N SER A 9 9.69 36.64 -6.99
CA SER A 9 8.63 35.63 -7.06
C SER A 9 8.17 35.34 -5.63
N THR A 10 7.02 35.87 -5.25
CA THR A 10 6.32 35.57 -3.99
C THR A 10 5.47 34.30 -4.09
N LEU A 11 5.53 33.58 -5.21
CA LEU A 11 4.96 32.26 -5.29
C LEU A 11 5.86 31.31 -4.50
N PRO A 12 5.36 30.64 -3.45
CA PRO A 12 6.10 29.55 -2.84
C PRO A 12 6.38 28.54 -3.94
N ARG A 13 7.66 28.43 -4.32
CA ARG A 13 8.15 27.28 -5.05
C ARG A 13 7.83 26.11 -4.14
N ALA A 14 6.84 25.30 -4.52
CA ALA A 14 6.50 24.08 -3.82
C ALA A 14 7.74 23.18 -3.91
N ASN A 15 8.60 23.33 -2.91
CA ASN A 15 9.77 22.52 -2.73
C ASN A 15 9.22 21.14 -2.39
N ASN A 16 9.36 20.24 -3.34
CA ASN A 16 8.87 18.88 -3.43
C ASN A 16 9.33 17.99 -2.24
N SER A 17 8.94 18.33 -1.01
CA SER A 17 9.30 17.63 0.22
C SER A 17 8.14 17.48 1.20
N THR A 18 6.94 18.01 0.89
CA THR A 18 5.75 17.87 1.73
C THR A 18 4.76 16.81 1.22
N ASN A 19 5.00 16.22 0.05
CA ASN A 19 4.15 15.15 -0.48
C ASN A 19 4.29 13.82 0.31
N THR A 20 5.31 13.71 1.17
CA THR A 20 5.49 12.55 2.06
C THR A 20 4.72 12.68 3.37
N SER A 21 4.36 13.90 3.79
CA SER A 21 3.53 14.13 4.99
C SER A 21 2.04 13.91 4.74
N GLN A 22 1.62 13.83 3.48
CA GLN A 22 0.24 13.57 3.04
C GLN A 22 0.05 12.16 2.48
N ILE A 23 0.98 11.24 2.74
CA ILE A 23 0.62 9.83 2.83
C ILE A 23 -0.16 9.69 4.14
N ASP A 24 -1.42 10.09 4.05
CA ASP A 24 -2.40 10.22 5.11
C ASP A 24 -2.57 8.90 5.88
N ALA A 25 -2.98 8.96 7.16
CA ALA A 25 -3.41 7.77 7.88
C ALA A 25 -4.54 7.04 7.13
N LEU A 26 -5.31 7.79 6.34
CA LEU A 26 -6.36 7.29 5.45
C LEU A 26 -5.85 6.52 4.21
N THR A 27 -4.55 6.57 3.91
CA THR A 27 -3.96 5.84 2.78
C THR A 27 -2.91 4.83 3.21
N THR A 28 -2.50 4.83 4.47
CA THR A 28 -1.51 3.89 4.98
C THR A 28 -2.16 2.58 5.44
N LEU A 29 -1.92 1.49 4.70
CA LEU A 29 -2.37 0.13 5.08
C LEU A 29 -1.44 -0.50 6.11
N ARG A 30 -0.14 -0.21 6.00
CA ARG A 30 0.87 -0.55 7.00
C ARG A 30 2.06 0.38 6.87
N ASP A 31 2.56 0.90 7.97
CA ASP A 31 3.80 1.66 7.99
C ASP A 31 5.02 0.71 7.90
N TYR A 32 5.99 1.06 7.04
CA TYR A 32 7.27 0.39 6.91
C TYR A 32 8.06 0.39 8.23
N THR A 33 7.87 1.39 9.09
CA THR A 33 8.56 1.48 10.39
C THR A 33 7.93 0.60 11.49
N ALA A 34 6.77 -0.01 11.22
CA ALA A 34 6.10 -0.88 12.16
C ALA A 34 6.95 -2.13 12.49
N ALA A 35 6.72 -2.71 13.67
CA ALA A 35 7.42 -3.92 14.10
C ALA A 35 7.31 -5.05 13.06
N ALA A 36 8.40 -5.80 12.89
CA ALA A 36 8.44 -6.92 11.96
C ALA A 36 7.43 -8.01 12.36
N LEU A 37 6.75 -8.58 11.36
CA LEU A 37 5.79 -9.66 11.56
C LEU A 37 6.48 -11.01 11.68
N SER A 38 6.12 -11.79 12.69
CA SER A 38 6.62 -13.15 12.89
C SER A 38 5.58 -14.24 12.60
N ALA A 39 4.32 -13.87 12.38
CA ALA A 39 3.19 -14.76 12.10
C ALA A 39 2.16 -14.11 11.16
N THR A 40 1.31 -14.93 10.52
CA THR A 40 0.19 -14.45 9.70
C THR A 40 -0.60 -13.39 10.46
N THR A 41 -0.80 -12.24 9.84
CA THR A 41 -1.37 -11.06 10.48
C THR A 41 -2.36 -10.40 9.53
N ASN A 42 -3.55 -10.12 10.04
CA ASN A 42 -4.53 -9.29 9.36
C ASN A 42 -4.22 -7.82 9.67
N GLY A 43 -4.11 -7.00 8.64
CA GLY A 43 -3.96 -5.55 8.82
C GLY A 43 -5.21 -4.90 9.39
N THR A 44 -5.01 -3.74 9.98
CA THR A 44 -6.11 -2.85 10.39
C THR A 44 -6.79 -2.31 9.12
N PRO A 45 -8.11 -2.42 9.00
CA PRO A 45 -8.81 -1.87 7.86
C PRO A 45 -8.82 -0.34 7.90
N ILE A 46 -8.68 0.26 6.73
CA ILE A 46 -8.91 1.69 6.49
C ILE A 46 -10.23 1.86 5.76
N GLU A 47 -10.93 2.96 6.04
CA GLU A 47 -12.09 3.34 5.24
C GLU A 47 -11.63 4.11 3.99
N TYR A 48 -12.03 3.62 2.82
CA TYR A 48 -11.80 4.27 1.54
C TYR A 48 -13.06 4.14 0.68
N PRO A 49 -13.68 5.24 0.22
CA PRO A 49 -14.88 5.18 -0.60
C PRO A 49 -14.50 4.75 -2.03
N PHE A 50 -14.61 3.46 -2.33
CA PHE A 50 -14.40 2.98 -3.69
C PHE A 50 -15.58 3.37 -4.58
N THR A 51 -15.42 4.40 -5.41
CA THR A 51 -16.37 4.66 -6.49
C THR A 51 -16.05 3.76 -7.68
N ALA A 52 -17.06 3.39 -8.48
CA ALA A 52 -16.88 2.44 -9.59
C ALA A 52 -15.91 2.94 -10.68
N GLU A 53 -15.71 4.25 -10.76
CA GLU A 53 -14.87 4.92 -11.77
C GLU A 53 -13.44 5.15 -11.28
N GLU A 54 -13.18 5.03 -9.98
CA GLU A 54 -11.85 5.22 -9.42
C GLU A 54 -10.99 3.98 -9.60
N SER A 55 -9.72 4.21 -9.95
CA SER A 55 -8.68 3.21 -9.80
C SER A 55 -7.77 3.63 -8.66
N VAL A 56 -7.31 2.64 -7.89
CA VAL A 56 -6.34 2.86 -6.83
C VAL A 56 -5.11 2.01 -7.12
N LYS A 57 -3.97 2.54 -6.74
CA LYS A 57 -2.68 1.87 -6.83
C LYS A 57 -2.18 1.62 -5.42
N VAL A 58 -1.84 0.37 -5.09
CA VAL A 58 -1.16 0.05 -3.85
C VAL A 58 0.32 -0.06 -4.12
N ILE A 59 1.12 0.72 -3.39
CA ILE A 59 2.58 0.70 -3.43
C ILE A 59 3.08 -0.08 -2.22
N ILE A 60 3.94 -1.06 -2.46
CA ILE A 60 4.52 -1.92 -1.44
C ILE A 60 6.04 -1.74 -1.42
N ASN A 61 6.55 -1.47 -0.24
CA ASN A 61 7.97 -1.46 0.08
C ASN A 61 8.24 -2.56 1.09
N GLN A 62 9.27 -3.37 0.87
CA GLN A 62 9.56 -4.53 1.68
C GLN A 62 11.06 -4.68 1.92
N ALA A 63 11.43 -4.96 3.17
CA ALA A 63 12.80 -5.34 3.52
C ALA A 63 13.06 -6.82 3.15
N ALA A 64 14.32 -7.14 2.88
CA ALA A 64 14.76 -8.53 2.80
C ALA A 64 14.52 -9.25 4.14
N TYR A 65 14.19 -10.54 4.08
CA TYR A 65 14.03 -11.40 5.26
C TYR A 65 14.76 -12.73 5.09
N SER A 66 15.18 -13.32 6.20
CA SER A 66 15.92 -14.58 6.22
C SER A 66 15.04 -15.79 5.92
N SER A 67 15.67 -16.93 5.61
CA SER A 67 15.01 -18.24 5.48
C SER A 67 13.97 -18.33 4.36
N TYR A 68 14.03 -17.46 3.35
CA TYR A 68 13.13 -17.54 2.21
C TYR A 68 13.44 -18.74 1.29
N SER A 69 12.38 -19.41 0.84
CA SER A 69 12.38 -20.34 -0.28
C SER A 69 11.08 -20.15 -1.06
N ALA A 70 11.17 -19.75 -2.33
CA ALA A 70 10.00 -19.44 -3.15
C ALA A 70 9.00 -20.61 -3.15
N GLY A 71 7.73 -20.34 -2.84
CA GLY A 71 6.64 -21.32 -2.84
C GLY A 71 6.61 -22.28 -1.65
N SER A 72 7.66 -22.38 -0.83
CA SER A 72 7.71 -23.29 0.33
C SER A 72 7.89 -22.56 1.66
N VAL A 73 8.67 -21.47 1.68
CA VAL A 73 8.98 -20.69 2.87
C VAL A 73 8.96 -19.21 2.49
N SER A 74 7.80 -18.58 2.55
CA SER A 74 7.62 -17.22 2.05
C SER A 74 6.49 -16.48 2.76
N TRP A 75 6.39 -15.19 2.49
CA TRP A 75 5.21 -14.40 2.80
C TRP A 75 4.42 -14.11 1.54
N THR A 76 3.10 -14.13 1.62
CA THR A 76 2.22 -13.56 0.60
C THR A 76 1.48 -12.37 1.19
N LEU A 77 1.30 -11.32 0.40
CA LEU A 77 0.48 -10.19 0.79
C LEU A 77 -0.80 -10.21 -0.04
N SER A 78 -1.96 -10.06 0.59
CA SER A 78 -3.24 -9.97 -0.09
C SER A 78 -3.94 -8.67 0.28
N LEU A 79 -4.62 -8.08 -0.70
CA LEU A 79 -5.50 -6.94 -0.50
C LEU A 79 -6.91 -7.48 -0.40
N GLU A 80 -7.56 -7.15 0.71
CA GLU A 80 -8.92 -7.58 1.00
C GLU A 80 -9.82 -6.41 1.28
N VAL A 81 -11.04 -6.48 0.77
CA VAL A 81 -12.04 -5.43 0.91
C VAL A 81 -13.30 -5.94 1.61
N SER A 82 -14.03 -5.03 2.24
CA SER A 82 -15.33 -5.27 2.85
C SER A 82 -16.24 -4.04 2.71
N ASP A 83 -17.54 -4.25 2.82
CA ASP A 83 -18.57 -3.21 2.91
C ASP A 83 -18.82 -2.75 4.36
N ALA A 84 -18.28 -3.45 5.36
CA ALA A 84 -18.37 -3.11 6.78
C ALA A 84 -17.03 -3.29 7.53
N VAL A 85 -16.77 -2.47 8.55
CA VAL A 85 -15.52 -2.50 9.36
C VAL A 85 -15.22 -3.90 9.91
N ALA A 86 -16.24 -4.57 10.47
CA ALA A 86 -16.17 -5.92 11.01
C ALA A 86 -16.84 -6.95 10.09
N GLY A 87 -16.95 -6.64 8.79
CA GLY A 87 -17.59 -7.48 7.80
C GLY A 87 -16.75 -8.68 7.37
N THR A 88 -17.28 -9.41 6.39
CA THR A 88 -16.50 -10.44 5.71
C THR A 88 -15.58 -9.74 4.71
N TYR A 89 -14.28 -9.95 4.85
CA TYR A 89 -13.29 -9.44 3.92
C TYR A 89 -13.07 -10.45 2.80
N LYS A 90 -13.08 -9.98 1.57
CA LYS A 90 -12.78 -10.79 0.38
C LYS A 90 -11.52 -10.28 -0.28
N GLN A 91 -10.65 -11.21 -0.66
CA GLN A 91 -9.46 -10.90 -1.43
C GLN A 91 -9.84 -10.37 -2.81
N VAL A 92 -9.26 -9.22 -3.18
CA VAL A 92 -9.38 -8.62 -4.52
C VAL A 92 -8.09 -8.69 -5.31
N ALA A 93 -6.94 -8.74 -4.63
CA ALA A 93 -5.65 -8.99 -5.25
C ALA A 93 -4.72 -9.78 -4.33
N SER A 94 -3.83 -10.56 -4.94
CA SER A 94 -2.70 -11.18 -4.27
C SER A 94 -1.42 -10.61 -4.85
N ILE A 95 -0.54 -10.16 -3.99
CA ILE A 95 0.83 -9.83 -4.31
C ILE A 95 1.64 -11.10 -4.10
N ALA A 96 2.02 -11.71 -5.22
CA ALA A 96 2.96 -12.81 -5.18
C ALA A 96 4.29 -12.32 -4.57
N PRO A 97 5.01 -13.18 -3.84
CA PRO A 97 6.34 -12.87 -3.35
C PRO A 97 7.31 -12.75 -4.53
N THR A 98 7.38 -11.57 -5.14
CA THR A 98 8.23 -11.32 -6.30
C THR A 98 9.49 -10.57 -5.89
N VAL A 99 10.51 -11.39 -5.55
CA VAL A 99 11.96 -11.18 -5.74
C VAL A 99 12.56 -9.99 -4.96
N ALA A 100 13.00 -10.11 -3.71
CA ALA A 100 13.85 -11.18 -3.21
C ALA A 100 13.70 -11.38 -1.69
N ALA A 101 13.41 -12.62 -1.28
CA ALA A 101 14.36 -13.55 -0.64
C ALA A 101 15.69 -13.12 0.01
N GLY A 102 16.10 -11.85 -0.06
CA GLY A 102 17.47 -11.39 0.14
C GLY A 102 17.79 -9.99 -0.40
N ALA A 103 16.83 -9.27 -1.02
CA ALA A 103 17.01 -7.87 -1.44
C ALA A 103 15.75 -7.06 -1.16
N ALA A 104 15.93 -5.80 -0.76
CA ALA A 104 14.82 -4.90 -0.51
C ALA A 104 14.07 -4.59 -1.81
N LEU A 105 12.74 -4.57 -1.73
CA LEU A 105 11.84 -4.12 -2.79
C LEU A 105 11.33 -2.74 -2.43
N ASN A 106 11.50 -1.79 -3.34
CA ASN A 106 10.90 -0.47 -3.21
C ASN A 106 10.02 -0.23 -4.43
N GLY A 107 8.73 0.05 -4.20
CA GLY A 107 7.83 0.52 -5.24
C GLY A 107 7.11 -0.58 -6.03
N GLN A 108 6.83 -1.75 -5.45
CA GLN A 108 5.96 -2.71 -6.16
C GLN A 108 4.54 -2.15 -6.22
N GLU A 109 4.01 -2.02 -7.42
CA GLU A 109 2.71 -1.41 -7.67
C GLU A 109 1.65 -2.48 -8.00
N VAL A 110 0.49 -2.36 -7.36
CA VAL A 110 -0.69 -3.19 -7.64
C VAL A 110 -1.83 -2.26 -8.00
N PHE A 111 -2.35 -2.41 -9.21
CA PHE A 111 -3.51 -1.65 -9.67
C PHE A 111 -4.79 -2.40 -9.32
N LEU A 112 -5.73 -1.68 -8.72
CA LEU A 112 -7.07 -2.15 -8.43
C LEU A 112 -8.06 -1.18 -9.07
N SER A 113 -8.91 -1.69 -9.96
CA SER A 113 -10.02 -0.89 -10.49
C SER A 113 -11.23 -0.98 -9.57
N GLY A 114 -11.97 0.13 -9.45
CA GLY A 114 -13.25 0.18 -8.76
C GLY A 114 -14.25 -0.85 -9.30
N GLU A 115 -14.23 -1.11 -10.61
CA GLU A 115 -15.05 -2.16 -11.23
C GLU A 115 -14.71 -3.57 -10.68
N GLN A 116 -13.43 -3.92 -10.57
CA GLN A 116 -13.01 -5.21 -10.02
C GLN A 116 -13.41 -5.36 -8.55
N ILE A 117 -13.23 -4.30 -7.77
CA ILE A 117 -13.62 -4.24 -6.36
C ILE A 117 -15.13 -4.43 -6.24
N ASN A 118 -15.92 -3.65 -6.99
CA ASN A 118 -17.38 -3.66 -6.92
C ASN A 118 -17.99 -4.99 -7.40
N LYS A 119 -17.36 -5.67 -8.37
CA LYS A 119 -17.74 -7.04 -8.76
C LYS A 119 -17.53 -8.07 -7.65
N THR A 120 -16.53 -7.86 -6.79
CA THR A 120 -16.15 -8.81 -5.73
C THR A 120 -16.94 -8.57 -4.44
N VAL A 121 -17.02 -7.31 -4.04
CA VAL A 121 -17.75 -6.80 -2.88
C VAL A 121 -18.48 -5.52 -3.31
N PRO A 122 -19.78 -5.59 -3.60
CA PRO A 122 -20.57 -4.42 -3.91
C PRO A 122 -20.52 -3.38 -2.78
N ASN A 123 -20.37 -2.11 -3.12
CA ASN A 123 -20.25 -1.01 -2.15
C ASN A 123 -19.11 -1.21 -1.13
N ALA A 124 -17.99 -1.81 -1.54
CA ALA A 124 -16.81 -1.90 -0.70
C ALA A 124 -16.41 -0.51 -0.17
N ARG A 125 -16.11 -0.44 1.11
CA ARG A 125 -15.70 0.79 1.80
C ARG A 125 -14.49 0.61 2.69
N PHE A 126 -14.13 -0.63 2.99
CA PHE A 126 -13.01 -0.94 3.86
C PHE A 126 -11.98 -1.76 3.10
N LEU A 127 -10.73 -1.39 3.22
CA LEU A 127 -9.60 -2.09 2.63
C LEU A 127 -8.60 -2.43 3.73
N ARG A 128 -8.04 -3.63 3.68
CA ARG A 128 -6.91 -4.03 4.52
C ARG A 128 -5.90 -4.80 3.70
N ILE A 129 -4.66 -4.81 4.19
CA ILE A 129 -3.63 -5.73 3.72
C ILE A 129 -3.48 -6.88 4.71
N VAL A 130 -3.42 -8.10 4.20
CA VAL A 130 -3.18 -9.30 4.99
C VAL A 130 -1.84 -9.88 4.61
N ALA A 131 -1.01 -10.17 5.61
CA ALA A 131 0.28 -10.83 5.43
C ALA A 131 0.15 -12.29 5.88
N THR A 132 0.29 -13.22 4.95
CA THR A 132 0.21 -14.66 5.22
C THR A 132 1.60 -15.26 5.23
N LYS A 133 1.94 -15.91 6.35
CA LYS A 133 3.19 -16.63 6.51
C LYS A 133 3.04 -18.06 6.01
N LEU A 134 3.85 -18.46 5.04
CA LEU A 134 3.96 -19.83 4.57
C LEU A 134 5.17 -20.49 5.22
N SER A 135 4.93 -21.57 5.96
CA SER A 135 5.97 -22.35 6.65
C SER A 135 6.84 -21.50 7.60
N THR A 136 8.14 -21.77 7.68
CA THR A 136 9.10 -21.17 8.62
C THR A 136 9.81 -19.94 8.05
N ALA A 137 9.07 -19.04 7.38
CA ALA A 137 9.67 -17.81 6.86
C ALA A 137 10.25 -16.94 7.99
N GLY A 138 11.32 -16.20 7.69
CA GLY A 138 11.84 -15.17 8.59
C GLY A 138 10.83 -14.05 8.84
N ASN A 139 11.18 -13.12 9.72
CA ASN A 139 10.29 -12.00 10.04
C ASN A 139 10.16 -11.06 8.84
N LEU A 140 8.94 -10.58 8.59
CA LEU A 140 8.62 -9.68 7.48
C LEU A 140 8.53 -8.23 7.96
N THR A 141 9.29 -7.34 7.33
CA THR A 141 9.13 -5.89 7.44
C THR A 141 8.67 -5.34 6.10
N PHE A 142 7.53 -4.64 6.09
CA PHE A 142 6.98 -4.02 4.88
C PHE A 142 6.11 -2.82 5.23
N GLY A 143 6.00 -1.90 4.27
CA GLY A 143 5.07 -0.79 4.24
C GLY A 143 4.17 -0.92 3.02
N ALA A 144 2.92 -0.55 3.17
CA ALA A 144 1.91 -0.61 2.12
C ALA A 144 1.05 0.64 2.15
N TYR A 145 0.94 1.29 1.00
CA TYR A 145 0.33 2.60 0.87
C TYR A 145 -0.61 2.62 -0.33
N LEU A 146 -1.80 3.17 -0.13
CA LEU A 146 -2.78 3.43 -1.16
C LEU A 146 -2.45 4.77 -1.82
N VAL A 147 -2.46 4.80 -3.14
CA VAL A 147 -2.30 6.01 -3.95
C VAL A 147 -3.50 6.06 -4.90
N PRO A 148 -4.40 7.04 -4.74
CA PRO A 148 -5.46 7.26 -5.72
C PRO A 148 -4.81 7.50 -7.09
N SER A 149 -5.23 6.74 -8.10
CA SER A 149 -4.85 7.02 -9.48
C SER A 149 -6.05 7.66 -10.17
N GLY A 150 -6.25 8.96 -9.93
CA GLY A 150 -6.99 9.85 -10.83
C GLY A 150 -5.95 10.58 -11.70
N CYS A 151 -6.13 10.77 -13.00
CA CYS A 151 -7.34 11.04 -13.77
C CYS A 151 -7.30 10.34 -15.13
#